data_AF-A0A2G1YPF2-F1
#
_entry.id   AF-A0A2G1YPF2-F1
#
_cell.length_a   1.000
_cell.length_b   1.000
_cell.length_c   1.000
_cell.angle_alpha   90.00
_cell.angle_beta   90.00
_cell.angle_gamma   90.00
#
_symmetry.space_group_name_H-M   'P 1'
#
loop_
_entity.id
_entity.type
_entity.pdbx_description
1 polymer ?
#
loop_
_entity_poly.entity_id
_entity_poly.type
_entity_poly.pdbx_seq_one_letter_code
_entity_poly.pdbx_strand_id
1 'polypeptide(L)'
;FIYDLNKNNYLSIFRFFFLSPKNKNIEYSSGEVIMVDLIAKLIKFKDADISKSNIVFFLDEVELFLHPQWQKEYLSYFLNILNFIFPTKKITIVITTHSPFILSDIPKENVIFLKNGEQVEALNKVQTFGANIHTLLSDSFFIRDGLMGEFAKDKINEIIKFHELIKPDNADIKTLKSEYEDKQKRFWQTQSIIGEDYLKQVVKNHLVEIEKILLGKDEAKQNEIARLRAEADKLASSI
;
A
#
# COMPACT_ATOMS: atom_id res chain seq x y z
N PHE A 1 -17.84 21.27 -13.81
CA PHE A 1 -19.19 21.59 -13.30
C PHE A 1 -19.05 22.28 -11.96
N ILE A 2 -19.07 23.61 -11.98
CA ILE A 2 -19.05 24.45 -10.78
C ILE A 2 -20.50 24.64 -10.40
N TYR A 3 -20.91 24.09 -9.25
CA TYR A 3 -22.21 24.43 -8.65
C TYR A 3 -21.97 25.10 -7.31
N ASP A 4 -22.52 26.30 -7.23
CA ASP A 4 -22.59 27.22 -6.12
C ASP A 4 -23.21 26.54 -4.89
N LEU A 5 -22.38 26.14 -3.93
CA LEU A 5 -22.80 25.64 -2.63
C LEU A 5 -22.87 26.82 -1.67
N ASN A 6 -24.11 27.17 -1.31
CA ASN A 6 -24.47 28.21 -0.36
C ASN A 6 -23.55 28.26 0.89
N LYS A 7 -23.15 29.49 1.20
CA LYS A 7 -22.03 29.94 2.04
C LYS A 7 -22.08 29.63 3.55
N ASN A 8 -22.90 28.71 4.06
CA ASN A 8 -23.18 28.63 5.51
C ASN A 8 -22.96 27.29 6.23
N ASN A 9 -22.46 26.23 5.60
CA ASN A 9 -22.29 24.93 6.26
C ASN A 9 -20.85 24.37 6.19
N TYR A 10 -19.84 25.22 6.41
CA TYR A 10 -18.49 24.71 6.67
C TYR A 10 -18.41 24.22 8.12
N LEU A 11 -18.55 22.90 8.32
CA LEU A 11 -18.15 22.23 9.56
C LEU A 11 -16.62 22.22 9.61
N SER A 12 -16.05 23.27 10.20
CA SER A 12 -14.62 23.36 10.51
C SER A 12 -14.13 22.10 11.20
N ILE A 13 -12.96 21.60 10.79
CA ILE A 13 -12.23 20.51 11.45
C ILE A 13 -12.01 20.92 12.91
N PHE A 14 -12.70 20.26 13.85
CA PHE A 14 -12.45 20.49 15.26
C PHE A 14 -11.18 19.72 15.62
N ARG A 15 -10.11 20.46 15.95
CA ARG A 15 -8.94 19.85 16.56
C ARG A 15 -9.28 19.55 18.03
N PHE A 16 -9.75 18.33 18.30
CA PHE A 16 -10.00 17.88 19.67
C PHE A 16 -8.68 17.76 20.43
N PHE A 17 -8.50 18.61 21.45
CA PHE A 17 -7.50 18.40 22.50
C PHE A 17 -8.25 17.97 23.76
N PHE A 18 -8.09 16.71 24.17
CA PHE A 18 -8.63 16.23 25.44
C PHE A 18 -7.60 16.46 26.55
N LEU A 19 -7.87 17.45 27.42
CA LEU A 19 -7.10 17.64 28.65
C LEU A 19 -7.74 16.82 29.77
N SER A 20 -7.04 15.80 30.26
CA SER A 20 -7.46 15.03 31.43
C SER A 20 -7.11 15.78 32.73
N PRO A 21 -7.97 15.79 33.76
CA PRO A 21 -7.67 16.41 35.06
C PRO A 21 -6.44 15.82 35.78
N LYS A 22 -5.95 14.65 35.34
CA LYS A 22 -4.81 13.94 35.92
C LYS A 22 -3.55 14.01 35.06
N ASN A 23 -3.18 15.16 34.49
CA ASN A 23 -1.86 15.44 33.89
C ASN A 23 -1.24 14.33 32.99
N LYS A 24 -2.08 13.48 32.39
CA LYS A 24 -1.68 12.49 31.40
C LYS A 24 -2.22 13.01 30.08
N ASN A 25 -1.31 13.43 29.20
CA ASN A 25 -1.64 13.67 27.81
C ASN A 25 -2.17 12.35 27.25
N ILE A 26 -3.44 12.31 26.90
CA ILE A 26 -4.00 11.21 26.13
C ILE A 26 -3.63 11.52 24.69
N GLU A 27 -2.60 10.84 24.19
CA GLU A 27 -2.22 10.93 22.78
C GLU A 27 -3.07 9.94 21.98
N TYR A 28 -3.80 10.47 21.00
CA TYR A 28 -4.56 9.69 20.05
C TYR A 28 -3.79 9.62 18.74
N SER A 29 -3.85 8.47 18.07
CA SER A 29 -3.41 8.33 16.68
C SER A 29 -4.26 9.23 15.76
N SER A 30 -3.71 9.61 14.60
CA SER A 30 -4.44 10.41 13.62
C SER A 30 -5.75 9.75 13.19
N GLY A 31 -5.77 8.42 13.06
CA GLY A 31 -6.98 7.66 12.74
C GLY A 31 -8.06 7.77 13.81
N GLU A 32 -7.70 7.67 15.09
CA GLU A 32 -8.64 7.83 16.21
C GLU A 32 -9.23 9.24 16.25
N VAL A 33 -8.40 10.27 16.06
CA VAL A 33 -8.87 11.66 16.03
C VAL A 33 -9.92 11.87 14.94
N ILE A 34 -9.70 11.31 13.75
CA ILE A 34 -10.64 11.44 12.63
C ILE A 34 -11.95 10.71 12.89
N MET A 35 -11.89 9.50 13.46
CA MET A 35 -13.11 8.77 13.82
C MET A 35 -13.94 9.51 14.87
N VAL A 36 -13.29 10.06 15.90
CA VAL A 36 -13.96 10.87 16.92
C VAL A 36 -14.57 12.13 16.32
N ASP A 37 -13.83 12.85 15.46
CA ASP A 37 -14.33 14.05 14.79
C ASP A 37 -15.52 13.74 13.88
N LEU A 38 -15.47 12.64 13.12
CA LEU A 38 -16.59 12.17 12.29
C LEU A 38 -17.84 11.89 13.14
N ILE A 39 -17.70 11.12 14.23
CA ILE A 39 -18.82 10.79 15.12
C ILE A 39 -19.40 12.07 15.77
N ALA A 40 -18.54 12.96 16.27
CA ALA A 40 -18.98 14.21 16.88
C ALA A 40 -19.76 15.09 15.88
N LYS A 41 -19.31 15.17 14.62
CA LYS A 41 -20.02 15.88 13.55
C LYS A 41 -21.38 15.25 13.24
N LEU A 42 -21.47 13.93 13.19
CA LEU A 42 -22.75 13.22 12.96
C LEU A 42 -23.75 13.49 14.09
N ILE A 43 -23.31 13.46 15.35
CA ILE A 43 -24.15 13.77 16.51
C ILE A 43 -24.64 15.22 16.44
N LYS A 44 -23.73 16.17 16.20
CA LYS A 44 -24.11 17.59 16.06
C LYS A 44 -25.09 17.82 14.91
N PHE A 45 -24.94 17.09 13.80
CA PHE A 45 -25.85 17.17 12.66
C PHE A 45 -27.24 16.62 12.99
N LYS A 46 -27.33 15.55 13.79
CA LYS A 46 -28.62 14.99 14.26
C LYS A 46 -29.44 16.02 15.04
N ASP A 47 -28.78 16.81 15.89
CA ASP A 47 -29.45 17.78 16.77
C ASP A 47 -29.96 19.02 16.03
N ALA A 48 -29.57 19.23 14.77
CA ALA A 48 -29.95 20.39 13.95
C ALA A 48 -31.38 20.31 13.33
N ASP A 49 -32.25 19.46 13.89
CA ASP A 49 -33.68 19.27 13.55
C ASP A 49 -34.01 19.09 12.04
N ILE A 50 -33.40 18.08 11.44
CA ILE A 50 -33.65 17.68 10.04
C ILE A 50 -34.80 16.66 10.02
N SER A 51 -35.98 17.06 10.45
CA SER A 51 -37.09 16.13 10.72
C SER A 51 -37.72 15.50 9.46
N LYS A 52 -37.50 16.02 8.25
CA LYS A 52 -38.23 15.55 7.03
C LYS A 52 -37.43 15.19 5.78
N SER A 53 -36.10 15.38 5.73
CA SER A 53 -35.32 15.16 4.49
C SER A 53 -34.54 13.85 4.47
N ASN A 54 -34.38 13.28 3.27
CA ASN A 54 -33.35 12.27 2.99
C ASN A 54 -31.97 12.91 3.22
N ILE A 55 -31.04 12.15 3.81
CA ILE A 55 -29.69 12.63 4.11
C ILE A 55 -28.74 12.10 3.04
N VAL A 56 -27.89 12.98 2.51
CA VAL A 56 -26.80 12.57 1.60
C VAL A 56 -25.47 12.92 2.28
N PHE A 57 -24.62 11.92 2.47
CA PHE A 57 -23.25 12.12 2.94
C PHE A 57 -22.28 12.05 1.77
N PHE A 58 -21.41 13.05 1.68
CA PHE A 58 -20.25 13.05 0.79
C PHE A 58 -19.01 12.88 1.66
N LEU A 59 -18.29 11.79 1.43
CA LEU A 59 -17.11 11.40 2.18
C LEU A 59 -15.93 11.35 1.22
N ASP A 60 -14.92 12.18 1.47
CA ASP A 60 -13.72 12.26 0.65
C ASP A 60 -12.52 11.70 1.41
N GLU A 61 -12.00 10.55 0.96
CA GLU A 61 -10.83 9.85 1.50
C GLU A 61 -10.82 9.75 3.04
N VAL A 62 -11.98 9.50 3.63
CA VAL A 62 -12.19 9.44 5.08
C VAL A 62 -11.39 8.34 5.76
N GLU A 63 -10.89 7.38 4.99
CA GLU A 63 -10.08 6.25 5.43
C GLU A 63 -8.56 6.50 5.39
N LEU A 64 -8.09 7.63 4.85
CA LEU A 64 -6.68 7.90 4.53
C LEU A 64 -5.72 7.69 5.72
N PHE A 65 -6.18 8.02 6.93
CA PHE A 65 -5.38 7.93 8.16
C PHE A 65 -5.70 6.70 9.02
N LEU A 66 -6.58 5.83 8.55
CA LEU A 66 -6.95 4.62 9.27
C LEU A 66 -5.93 3.52 9.01
N HIS A 67 -5.64 2.75 10.06
CA HIS A 67 -4.90 1.50 9.92
C HIS A 67 -5.62 0.57 8.92
N PRO A 68 -4.92 -0.23 8.09
CA PRO A 68 -5.55 -1.09 7.09
C PRO A 68 -6.66 -2.00 7.65
N GLN A 69 -6.46 -2.53 8.86
CA GLN A 69 -7.50 -3.30 9.56
C GLN A 69 -8.78 -2.50 9.79
N TRP A 70 -8.66 -1.21 10.14
CA TRP A 70 -9.81 -0.34 10.33
C TRP A 70 -10.43 0.11 9.02
N GLN A 71 -9.64 0.26 7.94
CA GLN A 71 -10.20 0.48 6.60
C GLN A 71 -11.10 -0.69 6.18
N LYS A 72 -10.67 -1.92 6.45
CA LYS A 72 -11.46 -3.14 6.22
C LYS A 72 -12.75 -3.19 7.05
N GLU A 73 -12.73 -2.66 8.27
CA GLU A 73 -13.90 -2.66 9.15
C GLU A 73 -14.76 -1.39 9.00
N TYR A 74 -14.29 -0.40 8.24
CA TYR A 74 -14.81 0.96 8.22
C TYR A 74 -16.28 1.00 7.85
N LEU A 75 -16.67 0.39 6.71
CA LEU A 75 -18.05 0.51 6.21
C LEU A 75 -19.03 -0.13 7.19
N SER A 76 -18.67 -1.28 7.77
CA SER A 76 -19.46 -1.95 8.80
C SER A 76 -19.70 -1.05 10.02
N TYR A 77 -18.64 -0.48 10.60
CA TYR A 77 -18.78 0.43 11.74
C TYR A 77 -19.53 1.70 11.39
N PHE A 78 -19.24 2.28 10.23
CA PHE A 78 -19.86 3.53 9.81
C PHE A 78 -21.37 3.36 9.59
N LEU A 79 -21.80 2.28 8.94
CA LEU A 79 -23.22 1.96 8.77
C LEU A 79 -23.91 1.71 10.12
N ASN A 80 -23.25 1.02 11.05
CA ASN A 80 -23.78 0.82 12.40
C ASN A 80 -23.97 2.15 13.16
N ILE A 81 -22.99 3.05 13.08
CA ILE A 81 -23.06 4.38 13.66
C ILE A 81 -24.20 5.18 13.04
N LEU A 82 -24.33 5.19 11.71
CA LEU A 82 -25.40 5.89 11.01
C LEU A 82 -26.78 5.36 11.38
N ASN A 83 -26.96 4.04 11.46
CA ASN A 83 -28.21 3.42 11.89
C ASN A 83 -28.56 3.76 13.35
N PHE A 84 -27.55 3.88 14.22
CA PHE A 84 -27.75 4.28 15.60
C PHE A 84 -28.13 5.77 15.72
N ILE A 85 -27.45 6.65 14.99
CA ILE A 85 -27.67 8.09 15.05
C ILE A 85 -28.99 8.46 14.34
N PHE A 86 -29.29 7.86 13.19
CA PHE A 86 -30.41 8.20 12.30
C PHE A 86 -31.34 7.00 11.97
N PRO A 87 -31.95 6.34 12.97
CA PRO A 87 -32.63 5.05 12.80
C PRO A 87 -33.82 5.06 11.83
N THR A 88 -34.44 6.22 11.59
CA THR A 88 -35.65 6.35 10.75
C THR A 88 -35.41 7.13 9.46
N LYS A 89 -34.16 7.48 9.15
CA LYS A 89 -33.81 8.32 7.99
C LYS A 89 -33.35 7.47 6.82
N LYS A 90 -33.73 7.88 5.62
CA LYS A 90 -33.11 7.36 4.39
C LYS A 90 -31.80 8.09 4.16
N ILE A 91 -30.72 7.32 4.05
CA ILE A 91 -29.36 7.83 3.88
C ILE A 91 -28.82 7.35 2.54
N THR A 92 -28.23 8.27 1.78
CA THR A 92 -27.39 7.99 0.62
C THR A 92 -25.97 8.39 0.95
N ILE A 93 -25.00 7.55 0.62
CA ILE A 93 -23.58 7.80 0.90
C ILE A 93 -22.86 7.80 -0.44
N VAL A 94 -22.08 8.85 -0.68
CA VAL A 94 -21.16 8.98 -1.82
C VAL A 94 -19.77 9.06 -1.25
N ILE A 95 -18.90 8.12 -1.63
CA ILE A 95 -17.54 7.99 -1.13
C ILE A 95 -16.57 8.11 -2.29
N THR A 96 -15.55 8.95 -2.15
CA THR A 96 -14.33 8.92 -2.96
C THR A 96 -13.23 8.25 -2.13
N THR A 97 -12.54 7.27 -2.71
CA THR A 97 -11.60 6.42 -1.98
C THR A 97 -10.48 5.92 -2.90
N HIS A 98 -9.27 5.86 -2.34
CA HIS A 98 -8.13 5.13 -2.92
C HIS A 98 -7.90 3.77 -2.25
N SER A 99 -8.81 3.32 -1.39
CA SER A 99 -8.66 2.11 -0.60
C SER A 99 -9.32 0.90 -1.29
N PRO A 100 -8.54 -0.16 -1.61
CA PRO A 100 -9.11 -1.42 -2.09
C PRO A 100 -9.99 -2.10 -1.03
N PHE A 101 -9.80 -1.80 0.27
CA PHE A 101 -10.62 -2.37 1.33
C PHE A 101 -12.05 -1.85 1.27
N ILE A 102 -12.23 -0.52 1.16
CA ILE A 102 -13.55 0.09 1.01
C ILE A 102 -14.23 -0.38 -0.27
N LEU A 103 -13.46 -0.42 -1.37
CA LEU A 103 -13.95 -0.90 -2.66
C LEU A 103 -14.44 -2.35 -2.58
N SER A 104 -13.78 -3.19 -1.78
CA SER A 104 -14.16 -4.61 -1.63
C SER A 104 -15.51 -4.83 -0.94
N ASP A 105 -16.04 -3.85 -0.21
CA ASP A 105 -17.35 -3.94 0.44
C ASP A 105 -18.50 -3.41 -0.43
N ILE A 106 -18.20 -2.86 -1.62
CA ILE A 106 -19.19 -2.18 -2.46
C ILE A 106 -19.43 -3.01 -3.75
N PRO A 107 -20.68 -3.33 -4.10
CA PRO A 107 -21.02 -3.93 -5.40
C PRO A 107 -20.61 -3.04 -6.56
N LYS A 108 -20.12 -3.65 -7.65
CA LYS A 108 -19.55 -2.90 -8.78
C LYS A 108 -20.55 -1.95 -9.44
N GLU A 109 -21.84 -2.25 -9.36
CA GLU A 109 -22.94 -1.45 -9.90
C GLU A 109 -23.03 -0.08 -9.21
N ASN A 110 -22.48 0.02 -8.01
CA ASN A 110 -22.43 1.25 -7.21
C ASN A 110 -21.04 1.92 -7.24
N VAL A 111 -20.16 1.50 -8.15
CA VAL A 111 -18.79 2.01 -8.26
C VAL A 111 -18.62 2.75 -9.58
N ILE A 112 -17.99 3.92 -9.52
CA ILE A 112 -17.55 4.69 -10.69
C ILE A 112 -16.04 4.77 -10.66
N PHE A 113 -15.37 4.13 -11.62
CA PHE A 113 -13.92 4.24 -11.78
C PHE A 113 -13.56 5.47 -12.60
N LEU A 114 -12.67 6.30 -12.04
CA LEU A 114 -12.20 7.52 -12.68
C LEU A 114 -10.72 7.43 -13.03
N LYS A 115 -10.35 7.84 -14.24
CA LYS A 115 -8.96 8.00 -14.69
C LYS A 115 -8.85 9.29 -15.48
N ASN A 116 -7.91 10.16 -15.10
CA ASN A 116 -7.72 11.47 -15.73
C ASN A 116 -9.01 12.33 -15.76
N GLY A 117 -9.88 12.19 -14.76
CA GLY A 117 -11.15 12.92 -14.69
C GLY A 117 -12.28 12.33 -15.55
N GLU A 118 -12.05 11.22 -16.25
CA GLU A 118 -13.05 10.54 -17.08
C GLU A 118 -13.43 9.18 -16.51
N GLN A 119 -14.69 8.78 -16.71
CA GLN A 119 -15.17 7.47 -16.32
C GLN A 119 -14.58 6.39 -17.22
N VAL A 120 -14.05 5.33 -16.63
CA VAL A 120 -13.44 4.22 -17.36
C VAL A 120 -14.35 3.00 -17.37
N GLU A 121 -14.96 2.71 -18.51
CA GLU A 121 -15.85 1.55 -18.68
C GLU A 121 -15.11 0.20 -18.68
N ALA A 122 -13.79 0.19 -18.97
CA ALA A 122 -13.01 -1.04 -19.05
C ALA A 122 -13.00 -1.85 -17.74
N LEU A 123 -13.24 -1.19 -16.60
CA LEU A 123 -13.32 -1.82 -15.29
C LEU A 123 -14.74 -2.29 -14.91
N ASN A 124 -15.76 -2.08 -15.75
CA ASN A 124 -17.13 -2.56 -15.51
C ASN A 124 -17.25 -4.09 -15.42
N LYS A 125 -16.21 -4.82 -15.85
CA LYS A 125 -16.12 -6.29 -15.72
C LYS A 125 -15.57 -6.75 -14.38
N VAL A 126 -14.86 -5.89 -13.64
CA VAL A 126 -14.27 -6.25 -12.34
C VAL A 126 -15.39 -6.34 -11.31
N GLN A 127 -15.52 -7.51 -10.69
CA GLN A 127 -16.39 -7.66 -9.52
C GLN A 127 -15.63 -7.12 -8.31
N THR A 128 -16.24 -6.20 -7.57
CA THR A 128 -15.60 -5.51 -6.44
C THR A 128 -16.01 -6.12 -5.11
N PHE A 129 -17.30 -6.44 -4.94
CA PHE A 129 -17.82 -6.99 -3.69
C PHE A 129 -17.18 -8.34 -3.33
N GLY A 130 -16.54 -8.41 -2.16
CA GLY A 130 -15.82 -9.58 -1.66
C GLY A 130 -14.57 -9.95 -2.46
N ALA A 131 -14.09 -9.08 -3.35
CA ALA A 131 -12.96 -9.39 -4.23
C ALA A 131 -11.62 -9.40 -3.49
N ASN A 132 -10.63 -10.07 -4.08
CA ASN A 132 -9.28 -10.10 -3.54
C ASN A 132 -8.64 -8.70 -3.63
N ILE A 133 -8.10 -8.21 -2.50
CA ILE A 133 -7.52 -6.87 -2.41
C ILE A 133 -6.34 -6.65 -3.37
N HIS A 134 -5.54 -7.69 -3.69
CA HIS A 134 -4.42 -7.56 -4.61
C HIS A 134 -4.90 -7.35 -6.04
N THR A 135 -5.96 -8.05 -6.44
CA THR A 135 -6.60 -7.87 -7.75
C THR A 135 -7.24 -6.50 -7.86
N LEU A 136 -7.92 -6.03 -6.82
CA LEU A 136 -8.46 -4.66 -6.80
C LEU A 136 -7.33 -3.62 -6.88
N LEU A 137 -6.24 -3.84 -6.13
CA LEU A 137 -5.10 -2.94 -6.15
C LEU A 137 -4.45 -2.84 -7.54
N SER A 138 -4.30 -3.95 -8.25
CA SER A 138 -3.77 -3.93 -9.63
C SER A 138 -4.76 -3.33 -10.62
N ASP A 139 -5.99 -3.84 -10.63
CA ASP A 139 -6.93 -3.62 -11.73
C ASP A 139 -7.70 -2.30 -11.53
N SER A 140 -8.23 -2.08 -10.33
CA SER A 140 -9.11 -0.95 -10.02
C SER A 140 -8.36 0.36 -9.77
N PHE A 141 -7.11 0.31 -9.30
CA PHE A 141 -6.29 1.49 -9.04
C PHE A 141 -5.25 1.77 -10.14
N PHE A 142 -5.35 1.08 -11.27
CA PHE A 142 -4.54 1.32 -12.47
C PHE A 142 -3.02 1.25 -12.24
N ILE A 143 -2.57 0.46 -11.27
CA ILE A 143 -1.15 0.27 -11.01
C ILE A 143 -0.54 -0.50 -12.18
N ARG A 144 0.47 0.11 -12.81
CA ARG A 144 1.18 -0.47 -13.96
C ARG A 144 2.49 -1.09 -13.50
N ASP A 145 2.98 -2.04 -14.29
CA ASP A 145 4.32 -2.64 -14.13
C ASP A 145 4.54 -3.41 -12.82
N GLY A 146 3.46 -3.95 -12.24
CA GLY A 146 3.47 -4.81 -11.06
C GLY A 146 3.20 -4.07 -9.75
N LEU A 147 3.16 -4.81 -8.63
CA LEU A 147 2.91 -4.28 -7.28
C LEU A 147 4.20 -4.02 -6.48
N MET A 148 5.37 -4.19 -7.11
CA MET A 148 6.66 -3.96 -6.48
C MET A 148 6.99 -2.48 -6.47
N GLY A 149 7.48 -1.97 -5.33
CA GLY A 149 7.93 -0.58 -5.23
C GLY A 149 9.13 -0.30 -6.16
N GLU A 150 9.13 0.88 -6.79
CA GLU A 150 10.11 1.22 -7.83
C GLU A 150 11.56 1.20 -7.30
N PHE A 151 11.78 1.61 -6.05
CA PHE A 151 13.12 1.53 -5.45
C PHE A 151 13.65 0.10 -5.38
N ALA A 152 12.82 -0.87 -4.95
CA ALA A 152 13.24 -2.27 -4.89
C ALA A 152 13.46 -2.82 -6.31
N LYS A 153 12.57 -2.47 -7.25
CA LYS A 153 12.68 -2.80 -8.67
C LYS A 153 14.00 -2.31 -9.27
N ASP A 154 14.39 -1.07 -8.99
CA ASP A 154 15.65 -0.49 -9.45
C ASP A 154 16.86 -1.26 -8.94
N LYS A 155 16.86 -1.66 -7.65
CA LYS A 155 17.96 -2.44 -7.07
C LYS A 155 18.09 -3.82 -7.69
N ILE A 156 16.97 -4.48 -7.98
CA ILE A 156 16.95 -5.78 -8.65
C ILE A 156 17.40 -5.63 -10.11
N ASN A 157 16.88 -4.63 -10.80
CA ASN A 157 17.24 -4.35 -12.19
C ASN A 157 18.72 -3.98 -12.35
N GLU A 158 19.34 -3.34 -11.37
CA GLU A 158 20.79 -3.10 -11.37
C GLU A 158 21.59 -4.41 -11.44
N ILE A 159 21.19 -5.44 -10.70
CA ILE A 159 21.83 -6.76 -10.72
C ILE A 159 21.63 -7.44 -12.08
N ILE A 160 20.40 -7.43 -12.58
CA ILE A 160 20.05 -8.07 -13.87
C ILE A 160 20.81 -7.39 -15.01
N LYS A 161 20.83 -6.05 -15.06
CA LYS A 161 21.58 -5.28 -16.06
C LYS A 161 23.08 -5.55 -15.94
N PHE A 162 23.63 -5.64 -14.73
CA PHE A 162 25.04 -5.98 -14.55
C PHE A 162 25.36 -7.36 -15.12
N HIS A 163 24.49 -8.35 -14.88
CA HIS A 163 24.61 -9.68 -15.48
C HIS A 163 24.55 -9.63 -17.01
N GLU A 164 23.64 -8.85 -17.61
CA GLU A 164 23.52 -8.68 -19.06
C GLU A 164 24.75 -8.05 -19.73
N LEU A 165 25.45 -7.15 -19.01
CA LEU A 165 26.70 -6.55 -19.46
C LEU A 165 27.86 -7.56 -19.49
N ILE A 166 27.80 -8.60 -18.66
CA ILE A 166 28.82 -9.64 -18.60
C ILE A 166 28.55 -10.66 -19.70
N LYS A 167 29.05 -10.36 -20.90
CA LYS A 167 29.10 -11.33 -22.01
C LYS A 167 30.45 -12.06 -22.02
N PRO A 168 30.49 -13.36 -22.38
CA PRO A 168 31.74 -14.12 -22.44
C PRO A 168 32.82 -13.50 -23.34
N ASP A 169 32.42 -12.77 -24.37
CA ASP A 169 33.31 -12.17 -25.38
C ASP A 169 33.65 -10.69 -25.10
N ASN A 170 33.36 -10.17 -23.90
CA ASN A 170 33.65 -8.76 -23.59
C ASN A 170 35.13 -8.55 -23.27
N ALA A 171 35.79 -7.62 -23.97
CA ALA A 171 37.21 -7.31 -23.78
C ALA A 171 37.54 -6.68 -22.40
N ASP A 172 36.52 -6.16 -21.69
CA ASP A 172 36.66 -5.41 -20.44
C ASP A 172 36.37 -6.21 -19.16
N ILE A 173 36.48 -7.54 -19.20
CA ILE A 173 36.24 -8.43 -18.03
C ILE A 173 37.01 -7.97 -16.77
N LYS A 174 38.24 -7.46 -16.93
CA LYS A 174 39.05 -6.98 -15.81
C LYS A 174 38.43 -5.76 -15.11
N THR A 175 37.87 -4.83 -15.89
CA THR A 175 37.18 -3.63 -15.39
C THR A 175 35.88 -4.03 -14.69
N LEU A 176 35.11 -4.93 -15.30
CA LEU A 176 33.86 -5.46 -14.72
C LEU A 176 34.11 -6.26 -13.43
N LYS A 177 35.22 -6.98 -13.33
CA LYS A 177 35.62 -7.68 -12.08
C LYS A 177 35.82 -6.69 -10.93
N SER A 178 36.59 -5.62 -11.15
CA SER A 178 36.80 -4.58 -10.14
C SER A 178 35.48 -3.90 -9.75
N GLU A 179 34.62 -3.60 -10.73
CA GLU A 179 33.32 -3.00 -10.46
C GLU A 179 32.40 -3.94 -9.66
N TYR A 180 32.48 -5.25 -9.92
CA TYR A 180 31.74 -6.25 -9.17
C TYR A 180 32.24 -6.35 -7.73
N GLU A 181 33.55 -6.34 -7.48
CA GLU A 181 34.12 -6.41 -6.13
C GLU A 181 33.57 -5.29 -5.23
N ASP A 182 33.43 -4.07 -5.77
CA ASP A 182 32.82 -2.94 -5.07
C ASP A 182 31.32 -3.15 -4.79
N LYS A 183 30.60 -3.81 -5.70
CA LYS A 183 29.14 -4.00 -5.63
C LYS A 183 28.71 -5.30 -4.95
N GLN A 184 29.60 -6.29 -4.83
CA GLN A 184 29.30 -7.67 -4.46
C GLN A 184 28.51 -7.73 -3.15
N LYS A 185 29.02 -7.06 -2.11
CA LYS A 185 28.38 -7.03 -0.78
C LYS A 185 26.94 -6.49 -0.87
N ARG A 186 26.74 -5.39 -1.59
CA ARG A 186 25.43 -4.75 -1.76
C ARG A 186 24.47 -5.62 -2.57
N PHE A 187 24.96 -6.30 -3.60
CA PHE A 187 24.16 -7.19 -4.43
C PHE A 187 23.64 -8.39 -3.64
N TRP A 188 24.50 -9.04 -2.87
CA TRP A 188 24.10 -10.15 -2.00
C TRP A 188 23.19 -9.70 -0.85
N GLN A 189 23.38 -8.51 -0.30
CA GLN A 189 22.44 -7.91 0.65
C GLN A 189 21.07 -7.64 0.02
N THR A 190 21.04 -7.13 -1.21
CA THR A 190 19.79 -6.91 -1.95
C THR A 190 19.06 -8.23 -2.13
N GLN A 191 19.77 -9.28 -2.56
CA GLN A 191 19.19 -10.62 -2.75
C GLN A 191 18.64 -11.21 -1.44
N SER A 192 19.34 -11.04 -0.31
CA SER A 192 18.93 -11.66 0.96
C SER A 192 17.67 -11.04 1.58
N ILE A 193 17.39 -9.76 1.30
CA ILE A 193 16.22 -9.05 1.83
C ILE A 193 14.97 -9.12 0.93
N ILE A 194 15.05 -9.76 -0.24
CA ILE A 194 13.89 -9.94 -1.12
C ILE A 194 12.83 -10.77 -0.37
N GLY A 195 11.60 -10.27 -0.30
CA GLY A 195 10.51 -10.94 0.41
C GLY A 195 9.93 -12.15 -0.33
N GLU A 196 9.95 -12.14 -1.66
CA GLU A 196 9.38 -13.19 -2.50
C GLU A 196 10.42 -14.27 -2.83
N ASP A 197 10.19 -15.52 -2.43
CA ASP A 197 11.17 -16.60 -2.57
C ASP A 197 11.53 -16.94 -4.01
N TYR A 198 10.54 -16.89 -4.91
CA TYR A 198 10.78 -17.09 -6.34
C TYR A 198 11.75 -16.03 -6.89
N LEU A 199 11.45 -14.75 -6.66
CA LEU A 199 12.29 -13.64 -7.10
C LEU A 199 13.67 -13.68 -6.43
N LYS A 200 13.72 -14.00 -5.14
CA LYS A 200 14.96 -14.20 -4.37
C LYS A 200 15.86 -15.26 -5.02
N GLN A 201 15.28 -16.37 -5.48
CA GLN A 201 16.01 -17.42 -6.16
C GLN A 201 16.46 -17.01 -7.57
N VAL A 202 15.62 -16.30 -8.33
CA VAL A 202 15.98 -15.78 -9.66
C VAL A 202 17.18 -14.83 -9.56
N VAL A 203 17.14 -13.87 -8.64
CA VAL A 203 18.26 -12.93 -8.41
C VAL A 203 19.51 -13.65 -7.93
N LYS A 204 19.37 -14.66 -7.06
CA LYS A 204 20.50 -15.51 -6.64
C LYS A 204 21.18 -16.18 -7.84
N ASN A 205 20.40 -16.74 -8.77
CA ASN A 205 20.95 -17.39 -9.96
C ASN A 205 21.75 -16.41 -10.81
N HIS A 206 21.24 -15.18 -11.02
CA HIS A 206 22.00 -14.13 -11.72
C HIS A 206 23.34 -13.82 -11.04
N LEU A 207 23.37 -13.69 -9.70
CA LEU A 207 24.60 -13.42 -8.97
C LEU A 207 25.61 -14.56 -9.04
N VAL A 208 25.15 -15.80 -8.97
CA VAL A 208 26.01 -16.97 -9.10
C VAL A 208 26.62 -17.04 -10.51
N GLU A 209 25.85 -16.76 -11.55
CA GLU A 209 26.38 -16.69 -12.92
C GLU A 209 27.38 -15.53 -13.10
N ILE A 210 27.10 -14.34 -12.54
CA ILE A 210 28.05 -13.22 -12.50
C ILE A 210 29.40 -13.67 -11.91
N GLU A 211 29.38 -14.31 -10.73
CA GLU A 211 30.61 -14.77 -10.08
C GLU A 211 31.31 -15.86 -10.88
N LYS A 212 30.59 -16.81 -11.48
CA LYS A 212 31.19 -17.83 -12.33
C LYS A 212 31.93 -17.23 -13.52
N ILE A 213 31.39 -16.18 -14.14
CA ILE A 213 32.00 -15.55 -15.31
C ILE A 213 33.19 -14.66 -14.92
N LEU A 214 33.09 -13.87 -13.84
CA LEU A 214 34.12 -12.91 -13.45
C LEU A 214 35.25 -13.50 -12.59
N LEU A 215 34.94 -14.46 -11.71
CA LEU A 215 35.86 -15.03 -10.73
C LEU A 215 36.35 -16.44 -11.14
N GLY A 216 35.60 -17.11 -12.02
CA GLY A 216 35.84 -18.50 -12.39
C GLY A 216 35.13 -19.48 -11.46
N LYS A 217 34.96 -20.73 -11.96
CA LYS A 217 34.10 -21.75 -11.32
C LYS A 217 34.54 -22.13 -9.90
N ASP A 218 35.83 -22.13 -9.62
CA ASP A 218 36.35 -22.57 -8.32
C ASP A 218 36.20 -21.49 -7.24
N GLU A 219 36.48 -20.23 -7.58
CA GLU A 219 36.30 -19.08 -6.66
C GLU A 219 34.81 -18.83 -6.37
N ALA A 220 33.94 -18.93 -7.39
CA ALA A 220 32.49 -18.83 -7.20
C ALA A 220 31.94 -19.91 -6.24
N LYS A 221 32.42 -21.16 -6.36
CA LYS A 221 32.05 -22.25 -5.44
C LYS A 221 32.54 -22.00 -4.01
N GLN A 222 33.76 -21.47 -3.84
CA GLN A 222 34.27 -21.14 -2.50
C GLN A 222 33.45 -20.03 -1.85
N ASN A 223 33.07 -19.00 -2.61
CA ASN A 223 32.22 -17.92 -2.13
C ASN A 223 30.82 -18.42 -1.74
N GLU A 224 30.25 -19.34 -2.52
CA GLU A 224 28.99 -20.00 -2.18
C GLU A 224 29.07 -20.79 -0.87
N ILE A 225 30.12 -21.60 -0.69
CA ILE A 225 30.36 -22.34 0.55
C ILE A 225 30.51 -21.41 1.75
N ALA A 226 31.26 -20.31 1.60
CA ALA A 226 31.45 -19.33 2.67
C ALA A 226 30.12 -18.68 3.09
N ARG A 227 29.25 -18.35 2.15
CA ARG A 227 27.91 -17.78 2.43
C ARG A 227 27.00 -18.79 3.14
N LEU A 228 26.95 -20.03 2.67
CA LEU A 228 26.14 -21.08 3.31
C LEU A 228 26.59 -21.37 4.74
N ARG A 229 27.90 -21.35 5.01
CA ARG A 229 28.43 -21.48 6.38
C ARG A 229 27.98 -20.32 7.26
N ALA A 230 28.13 -19.08 6.79
CA ALA A 230 27.70 -17.90 7.55
C ALA A 230 26.18 -17.88 7.84
N GLU A 231 25.38 -18.43 6.94
CA GLU A 231 23.93 -18.59 7.13
C GLU A 231 23.61 -19.68 8.16
N ALA A 232 24.30 -20.82 8.10
CA ALA A 232 24.18 -21.89 9.09
C ALA A 232 24.58 -21.42 10.50
N ASP A 233 25.67 -20.65 10.61
CA ASP A 233 26.13 -20.10 11.90
C ASP A 233 25.12 -19.12 12.50
N LYS A 234 24.48 -18.28 11.67
CA LYS A 234 23.39 -17.39 12.12
C LYS A 234 22.19 -18.17 12.65
N LEU A 235 21.78 -19.23 11.94
CA LEU A 235 20.68 -20.08 12.38
C LEU A 235 21.02 -20.78 13.69
N ALA A 236 22.25 -21.27 13.85
CA ALA A 236 22.71 -21.89 15.08
C ALA A 236 22.75 -20.91 16.27
N SER A 237 23.05 -19.62 16.02
CA SER A 237 23.04 -18.57 17.06
C SER A 237 21.64 -18.04 17.44
N SER A 238 20.60 -18.43 16.69
CA SER A 238 19.21 -18.01 16.93
C SER A 238 18.38 -19.05 17.71
N ILE A 239 19.00 -20.17 18.09
CA ILE A 239 18.47 -21.26 18.92
C ILE A 239 19.06 -21.12 20.32
#